data_AF-A0A243GQ14-F1
#
_entry.id   AF-A0A243GQ14-F1
#
_cell.length_a   1.000
_cell.length_b   1.000
_cell.length_c   1.000
_cell.angle_alpha   90.00
_cell.angle_beta   90.00
_cell.angle_gamma   90.00
#
_symmetry.space_group_name_H-M   'P 1'
#
loop_
_entity.id
_entity.type
_entity.pdbx_description
1 polymer ?
#
loop_
_entity_poly.entity_id
_entity_poly.type
_entity_poly.pdbx_seq_one_letter_code
_entity_poly.pdbx_strand_id
1 'polypeptide(L)'
;MNKIFIIILVVVIVLIIRQLIPKKVDSFDLLGIPIMAIIRTYMGLPNSLDFIITIELISLLILGAIVGYWQAKRVKVFHHNNQLCSVGGYSYIIGWIIMLLGRIIILLLFNLNSLVSTFHAGQEQFTSEIIKVLSHAGDWLIWSTILASSIMYTVTLYKDHPDINKFIRARFEEIKQRIKY
;
A
#
# COMPACT_ATOMS: atom_id res chain seq x y z
N MET A 1 0.83 18.50 25.32
CA MET A 1 0.59 17.68 24.11
C MET A 1 -0.16 18.53 23.08
N ASN A 2 0.31 18.55 21.83
CA ASN A 2 -0.25 19.39 20.77
C ASN A 2 -1.66 18.88 20.38
N LYS A 3 -2.68 19.74 20.32
CA LYS A 3 -4.08 19.32 20.02
C LYS A 3 -4.19 18.56 18.70
N ILE A 4 -3.36 18.93 17.73
CA ILE A 4 -3.23 18.27 16.42
C ILE A 4 -2.77 16.81 16.57
N PHE A 5 -1.82 16.53 17.47
CA PHE A 5 -1.31 15.19 17.70
C PHE A 5 -2.39 14.26 18.27
N ILE A 6 -3.23 14.77 19.17
CA ILE A 6 -4.36 14.01 19.74
C ILE A 6 -5.38 13.67 18.64
N ILE A 7 -5.68 14.63 17.76
CA ILE A 7 -6.61 14.42 16.64
C ILE A 7 -6.06 13.34 15.69
N ILE A 8 -4.78 13.41 15.31
CA ILE A 8 -4.14 12.40 14.46
C ILE A 8 -4.20 11.03 15.12
N LEU A 9 -3.87 10.94 16.41
CA LEU A 9 -3.91 9.69 17.17
C LEU A 9 -5.31 9.06 17.18
N VAL A 10 -6.35 9.87 17.44
CA VAL A 10 -7.75 9.40 17.44
C VAL A 10 -8.15 8.92 16.05
N VAL A 11 -7.81 9.65 14.99
CA VAL A 11 -8.11 9.24 13.61
C VAL A 11 -7.45 7.90 13.29
N VAL A 12 -6.17 7.74 13.65
CA VAL A 12 -5.45 6.46 13.44
C VAL A 12 -6.12 5.32 14.20
N ILE A 13 -6.49 5.52 15.47
CA ILE A 13 -7.17 4.48 16.28
C ILE A 13 -8.52 4.10 15.65
N VAL A 14 -9.32 5.09 15.21
CA VAL A 14 -10.61 4.84 14.54
C VAL A 14 -10.41 4.06 13.24
N LEU A 15 -9.40 4.41 12.44
CA LEU A 15 -9.06 3.68 11.22
C LEU A 15 -8.63 2.24 11.52
N ILE A 16 -7.83 2.01 12.57
CA ILE A 16 -7.43 0.68 13.05
C ILE A 16 -8.66 -0.15 13.42
N ILE A 17 -9.56 0.39 14.25
CA ILE A 17 -10.77 -0.31 14.70
C ILE A 17 -11.65 -0.66 13.50
N ARG A 18 -11.81 0.26 12.54
CA ARG A 18 -12.61 0.03 11.33
C ARG A 18 -12.09 -1.14 10.50
N GLN A 19 -10.78 -1.42 10.50
CA GLN A 19 -10.20 -2.57 9.77
C GLN A 19 -10.42 -3.92 10.48
N LEU A 20 -10.79 -3.89 11.77
CA LEU A 20 -11.10 -5.09 12.57
C LEU A 20 -12.57 -5.52 12.47
N ILE A 21 -13.44 -4.63 11.99
CA ILE A 21 -14.89 -4.88 11.87
C ILE A 21 -15.20 -5.49 10.49
N PRO A 22 -16.09 -6.49 10.41
CA PRO A 22 -16.60 -6.98 9.13
C PRO A 22 -17.15 -5.86 8.26
N LYS A 23 -16.57 -5.72 7.07
CA LYS A 23 -17.05 -4.78 6.06
C LYS A 23 -17.65 -5.54 4.90
N LYS A 24 -18.69 -4.97 4.31
CA LYS A 24 -19.20 -5.42 3.01
C LYS A 24 -18.05 -5.34 2.01
N VAL A 25 -17.89 -6.38 1.18
CA VAL A 25 -16.94 -6.36 0.08
C VAL A 25 -17.32 -5.23 -0.86
N ASP A 26 -16.45 -4.23 -0.95
CA ASP A 26 -16.63 -3.08 -1.82
C ASP A 26 -15.80 -3.24 -3.09
N SER A 27 -16.39 -2.88 -4.23
CA SER A 27 -15.68 -2.79 -5.50
C SER A 27 -14.58 -1.74 -5.45
N PHE A 28 -14.75 -0.67 -4.66
CA PHE A 28 -13.70 0.34 -4.50
C PHE A 28 -12.44 -0.22 -3.83
N ASP A 29 -12.59 -1.05 -2.80
CA ASP A 29 -11.44 -1.66 -2.13
C ASP A 29 -10.68 -2.64 -3.03
N LEU A 30 -11.41 -3.37 -3.89
CA LEU A 30 -10.84 -4.40 -4.77
C LEU A 30 -10.26 -3.82 -6.08
N LEU A 31 -10.89 -2.79 -6.64
CA LEU A 31 -10.53 -2.24 -7.96
C LEU A 31 -10.15 -0.76 -7.88
N GLY A 32 -10.84 0.03 -7.06
CA GLY A 32 -10.59 1.46 -6.90
C GLY A 32 -9.20 1.77 -6.33
N ILE A 33 -8.77 1.07 -5.27
CA ILE A 33 -7.43 1.25 -4.69
C ILE A 33 -6.33 0.95 -5.70
N PRO A 34 -6.31 -0.21 -6.40
CA PRO A 34 -5.35 -0.45 -7.48
C PRO A 34 -5.36 0.63 -8.55
N ILE A 35 -6.53 1.03 -9.05
CA ILE A 35 -6.64 2.06 -10.10
C ILE A 35 -6.05 3.40 -9.62
N MET A 36 -6.39 3.83 -8.41
CA MET A 36 -5.87 5.07 -7.82
C MET A 36 -4.34 5.00 -7.66
N ALA A 37 -3.83 3.85 -7.22
CA ALA A 37 -2.41 3.62 -7.06
C ALA A 37 -1.67 3.60 -8.41
N ILE A 38 -2.26 3.05 -9.48
CA ILE A 38 -1.72 3.14 -10.86
C ILE A 38 -1.60 4.60 -11.27
N ILE A 39 -2.68 5.38 -11.15
CA ILE A 39 -2.70 6.78 -11.58
C ILE A 39 -1.64 7.58 -10.83
N ARG A 40 -1.59 7.47 -9.51
CA ARG A 40 -0.62 8.20 -8.68
C ARG A 40 0.83 7.77 -8.93
N THR A 41 1.06 6.48 -9.17
CA THR A 41 2.38 5.96 -9.57
C THR A 41 2.81 6.56 -10.90
N TYR A 42 1.94 6.52 -11.91
CA TYR A 42 2.23 7.02 -13.24
C TYR A 42 2.46 8.54 -13.26
N MET A 43 1.62 9.31 -12.57
CA MET A 43 1.73 10.78 -12.54
C MET A 43 3.00 11.28 -11.84
N GLY A 44 3.54 10.50 -10.89
CA GLY A 44 4.74 10.90 -10.16
C GLY A 44 6.02 10.19 -10.62
N LEU A 45 5.92 9.31 -11.62
CA LEU A 45 7.06 8.60 -12.19
C LEU A 45 8.02 9.62 -12.85
N PRO A 46 9.33 9.59 -12.54
CA PRO A 46 10.29 10.47 -13.18
C PRO A 46 10.51 10.08 -14.66
N ASN A 47 10.87 11.07 -15.49
CA ASN A 47 11.11 10.86 -16.93
C ASN A 47 12.31 9.96 -17.23
N SER A 48 13.24 9.82 -16.29
CA SER A 48 14.35 8.88 -16.35
C SER A 48 14.52 8.20 -14.99
N LEU A 49 14.81 6.89 -15.03
CA LEU A 49 15.10 6.09 -13.86
C LEU A 49 16.59 5.78 -13.83
N ASP A 50 17.26 6.20 -12.76
CA ASP A 50 18.63 5.77 -12.48
C ASP A 50 18.64 4.30 -12.03
N PHE A 51 19.79 3.63 -12.16
CA PHE A 51 19.98 2.25 -11.76
C PHE A 51 19.64 2.02 -10.27
N ILE A 52 20.08 2.92 -9.40
CA ILE A 52 19.81 2.84 -7.95
C ILE A 52 18.30 2.93 -7.68
N ILE A 53 17.63 3.93 -8.27
CA ILE A 53 16.17 4.14 -8.13
C ILE A 53 15.39 2.94 -8.68
N THR A 54 15.88 2.31 -9.75
CA THR A 54 15.25 1.13 -10.35
C THR A 54 15.30 -0.07 -9.41
N ILE A 55 16.47 -0.35 -8.80
CA ILE A 55 16.59 -1.45 -7.83
C ILE A 55 15.78 -1.16 -6.56
N GLU A 56 15.77 0.09 -6.10
CA GLU A 56 14.95 0.52 -4.98
C GLU A 56 13.46 0.26 -5.25
N LEU A 57 12.97 0.67 -6.43
CA LEU A 57 11.61 0.40 -6.89
C LEU A 57 11.33 -1.10 -6.91
N ILE A 58 12.20 -1.92 -7.52
CA ILE A 58 12.02 -3.38 -7.56
C ILE A 58 11.91 -3.97 -6.15
N SER A 59 12.77 -3.54 -5.24
CA SER A 59 12.78 -3.99 -3.84
C SER A 59 11.47 -3.65 -3.14
N LEU A 60 10.94 -2.45 -3.36
CA LEU A 60 9.67 -1.98 -2.83
C LEU A 60 8.47 -2.72 -3.45
N LEU A 61 8.49 -3.00 -4.75
CA LEU A 61 7.46 -3.78 -5.42
C LEU A 61 7.40 -5.21 -4.88
N ILE A 62 8.56 -5.85 -4.66
CA ILE A 62 8.65 -7.19 -4.05
C ILE A 62 8.08 -7.16 -2.62
N LEU A 63 8.49 -6.18 -1.80
CA LEU A 63 7.97 -6.00 -0.44
C LEU A 63 6.44 -5.85 -0.45
N GLY A 64 5.92 -4.95 -1.30
CA GLY A 64 4.49 -4.70 -1.45
C GLY A 64 3.74 -5.97 -1.85
N ALA A 65 4.23 -6.70 -2.86
CA ALA A 65 3.61 -7.95 -3.31
C ALA A 65 3.59 -9.02 -2.20
N ILE A 66 4.69 -9.22 -1.47
CA ILE A 66 4.76 -10.17 -0.36
C ILE A 66 3.73 -9.82 0.73
N VAL A 67 3.66 -8.54 1.11
CA VAL A 67 2.70 -8.09 2.11
C VAL A 67 1.26 -8.27 1.62
N GLY A 68 0.96 -7.86 0.39
CA GLY A 68 -0.38 -8.00 -0.20
C GLY A 68 -0.85 -9.45 -0.27
N TYR A 69 0.04 -10.37 -0.67
CA TYR A 69 -0.22 -11.80 -0.64
C TYR A 69 -0.51 -12.31 0.79
N TRP A 70 0.35 -11.95 1.74
CA TRP A 70 0.21 -12.38 3.14
C TRP A 70 -1.07 -11.82 3.80
N GLN A 71 -1.42 -10.57 3.51
CA GLN A 71 -2.66 -9.96 3.96
C GLN A 71 -3.86 -10.72 3.40
N ALA A 72 -3.91 -10.97 2.09
CA ALA A 72 -5.02 -11.65 1.44
C ALA A 72 -5.24 -13.07 1.98
N LYS A 73 -4.17 -13.84 2.21
CA LYS A 73 -4.26 -15.20 2.78
C LYS A 73 -4.88 -15.26 4.17
N ARG A 74 -4.91 -14.15 4.91
CA ARG A 74 -5.46 -14.07 6.27
C ARG A 74 -6.85 -13.43 6.33
N VAL A 75 -7.36 -12.97 5.18
CA VAL A 75 -8.71 -12.43 5.08
C VAL A 75 -9.72 -13.54 5.22
N LYS A 76 -10.76 -13.30 6.02
CA LYS A 76 -11.94 -14.17 6.08
C LYS A 76 -13.05 -13.56 5.24
N VAL A 77 -13.58 -14.34 4.31
CA VAL A 77 -14.71 -13.96 3.46
C VAL A 77 -15.89 -14.83 3.83
N PHE A 78 -17.05 -14.22 4.11
CA PHE A 78 -18.26 -14.93 4.50
C PHE A 78 -19.50 -14.14 4.10
N HIS A 79 -20.65 -14.82 4.09
CA HIS A 79 -21.94 -14.18 3.87
C HIS A 79 -22.57 -13.79 5.21
N HIS A 80 -23.01 -12.54 5.32
CA HIS A 80 -23.80 -12.04 6.44
C HIS A 80 -24.98 -11.23 5.89
N ASN A 81 -26.21 -11.55 6.30
CA ASN A 81 -27.44 -10.90 5.82
C ASN A 81 -27.55 -10.82 4.29
N ASN A 82 -27.27 -11.94 3.61
CA ASN A 82 -27.26 -12.04 2.14
C ASN A 82 -26.24 -11.11 1.42
N GLN A 83 -25.28 -10.56 2.16
CA GLN A 83 -24.20 -9.72 1.63
C GLN A 83 -22.86 -10.41 1.80
N LEU A 84 -21.97 -10.26 0.80
CA LEU A 84 -20.60 -10.74 0.88
C LEU A 84 -19.80 -9.78 1.75
N CYS A 85 -19.27 -10.28 2.87
CA CYS A 85 -18.47 -9.54 3.83
C CYS A 85 -17.05 -10.08 3.87
N SER A 86 -16.08 -9.19 4.13
CA SER A 86 -14.69 -9.55 4.37
C SER A 86 -14.16 -8.90 5.65
N VAL A 87 -13.30 -9.63 6.34
CA VAL A 87 -12.56 -9.16 7.52
C VAL A 87 -11.09 -9.43 7.27
N GLY A 88 -10.29 -8.37 7.17
CA GLY A 88 -8.83 -8.48 7.17
C GLY A 88 -8.29 -8.77 8.57
N GLY A 89 -8.80 -8.07 9.59
CA GLY A 89 -8.33 -8.23 10.97
C GLY A 89 -6.94 -7.63 11.18
N TYR A 90 -6.23 -8.09 12.21
CA TYR A 90 -4.92 -7.55 12.60
C TYR A 90 -3.83 -7.71 11.53
N SER A 91 -3.94 -8.71 10.64
CA SER A 91 -2.99 -8.89 9.54
C SER A 91 -2.95 -7.69 8.60
N TYR A 92 -4.09 -7.02 8.39
CA TYR A 92 -4.12 -5.84 7.55
C TYR A 92 -3.27 -4.71 8.15
N ILE A 93 -3.45 -4.41 9.44
CA ILE A 93 -2.68 -3.38 10.17
C ILE A 93 -1.19 -3.74 10.23
N ILE A 94 -0.87 -4.99 10.56
CA ILE A 94 0.51 -5.47 10.63
C ILE A 94 1.18 -5.34 9.25
N GLY A 95 0.47 -5.66 8.17
CA GLY A 95 0.98 -5.50 6.80
C GLY A 95 1.34 -4.05 6.48
N TRP A 96 0.50 -3.08 6.87
CA TRP A 96 0.82 -1.66 6.72
C TRP A 96 2.07 -1.25 7.51
N ILE A 97 2.22 -1.74 8.74
CA ILE A 97 3.42 -1.49 9.56
C ILE A 97 4.67 -2.09 8.89
N ILE A 98 4.58 -3.32 8.38
CA ILE A 98 5.68 -3.98 7.66
C ILE A 98 6.05 -3.23 6.39
N MET A 99 5.08 -2.75 5.60
CA MET A 99 5.37 -1.93 4.41
C MET A 99 6.07 -0.62 4.79
N LEU A 100 5.62 0.05 5.85
CA LEU A 100 6.21 1.30 6.30
C LEU A 100 7.64 1.11 6.81
N LEU A 101 7.86 0.13 7.69
CA LEU A 101 9.19 -0.17 8.22
C LEU A 101 10.13 -0.71 7.13
N GLY A 102 9.64 -1.62 6.29
CA GLY A 102 10.40 -2.19 5.19
C GLY A 102 10.83 -1.11 4.19
N ARG A 103 9.96 -0.13 3.90
CA ARG A 103 10.33 1.03 3.09
C ARG A 103 11.45 1.84 3.74
N ILE A 104 11.35 2.18 5.02
CA ILE A 104 12.40 2.93 5.73
C ILE A 104 13.74 2.18 5.64
N ILE A 105 13.73 0.86 5.88
CA ILE A 105 14.92 0.03 5.80
C ILE A 105 15.51 0.05 4.38
N ILE A 106 14.68 -0.16 3.35
CA ILE A 106 15.11 -0.14 1.95
C ILE A 106 15.73 1.22 1.59
N LEU A 107 15.08 2.32 1.94
CA LEU A 107 15.58 3.67 1.69
C LEU A 107 16.93 3.93 2.34
N LEU A 108 17.08 3.53 3.61
CA LEU A 108 18.33 3.68 4.34
C LEU A 108 19.43 2.80 3.75
N LEU A 109 19.12 1.58 3.33
CA LEU A 109 20.09 0.67 2.71
C LEU A 109 20.65 1.23 1.40
N PHE A 110 19.78 1.75 0.52
CA PHE A 110 20.22 2.30 -0.78
C PHE A 110 20.93 3.64 -0.66
N ASN A 111 20.74 4.38 0.45
CA ASN A 111 21.42 5.65 0.69
C ASN A 111 22.53 5.56 1.76
N LEU A 112 22.87 4.36 2.21
CA LEU A 112 23.78 4.15 3.35
C LEU A 112 25.16 4.77 3.12
N ASN A 113 25.72 4.65 1.91
CA ASN A 113 27.02 5.22 1.59
C ASN A 113 27.02 6.76 1.65
N SER A 114 25.93 7.40 1.19
CA SER A 114 25.74 8.86 1.30
C SER A 114 25.56 9.30 2.75
N LEU A 115 24.83 8.50 3.54
CA LEU A 115 24.61 8.77 4.96
C LEU A 115 25.89 8.63 5.79
N VAL A 116 26.71 7.61 5.52
CA VAL A 116 27.99 7.42 6.21
C VAL A 116 28.98 8.53 5.84
N SER A 117 29.05 8.93 4.57
CA SER A 117 29.96 10.01 4.16
C SER A 117 29.57 11.36 4.77
N THR A 118 28.27 11.67 4.80
CA THR A 118 27.76 12.90 5.43
C THR A 118 27.83 12.87 6.95
N PHE A 119 27.74 11.69 7.57
CA PHE A 119 27.99 11.52 9.00
C PHE A 119 29.42 11.93 9.39
N HIS A 120 30.41 11.51 8.60
CA HIS A 120 31.79 11.92 8.80
C HIS A 120 32.04 13.41 8.54
N ALA A 121 31.21 14.05 7.72
CA ALA A 121 31.35 15.46 7.34
C ALA A 121 30.66 16.44 8.33
N GLY A 122 29.86 15.93 9.27
CA GLY A 122 29.30 16.69 10.38
C GLY A 122 27.78 16.56 10.55
N GLN A 123 27.29 16.84 11.75
CA GLN A 123 25.90 16.60 12.15
C GLN A 123 24.86 17.36 11.30
N GLU A 124 25.16 18.58 10.87
CA GLU A 124 24.25 19.37 10.03
C GLU A 124 24.06 18.75 8.64
N GLN A 125 25.16 18.27 8.03
CA GLN A 125 25.13 17.62 6.72
C GLN A 125 24.46 16.25 6.78
N PHE A 126 24.69 15.50 7.86
CA PHE A 126 23.99 14.24 8.09
C PHE A 126 22.47 14.45 8.24
N THR A 127 22.05 15.46 8.99
CA THR A 127 20.62 15.74 9.22
C THR A 127 19.93 16.16 7.93
N SER A 128 20.57 17.01 7.12
CA SER A 128 20.02 17.44 5.83
C SER A 128 19.92 16.28 4.83
N GLU A 129 20.90 15.38 4.79
CA GLU A 129 20.86 14.20 3.92
C GLU A 129 19.78 13.21 4.37
N ILE A 130 19.59 12.98 5.68
CA ILE A 130 18.48 12.16 6.19
C ILE A 130 17.12 12.74 5.77
N ILE A 131 16.92 14.05 5.95
CA ILE A 131 15.68 14.72 5.54
C ILE A 131 15.47 14.57 4.03
N LYS A 132 16.55 14.77 3.25
CA LYS A 132 16.54 14.59 1.81
C LYS A 132 16.15 13.17 1.44
N VAL A 133 16.83 12.14 1.95
CA VAL A 133 16.50 10.72 1.67
C VAL A 133 15.04 10.40 2.00
N LEU A 134 14.54 10.87 3.14
CA LEU A 134 13.14 10.66 3.54
C LEU A 134 12.13 11.43 2.67
N SER A 135 12.50 12.60 2.16
CA SER A 135 11.67 13.45 1.29
C SER A 135 11.76 13.11 -0.21
N HIS A 136 12.89 12.56 -0.65
CA HIS A 136 13.23 12.32 -2.07
C HIS A 136 12.74 10.96 -2.55
N ALA A 137 12.38 10.07 -1.63
CA ALA A 137 11.59 8.88 -1.86
C ALA A 137 10.16 9.30 -2.27
N GLY A 138 10.03 9.86 -3.47
CA GLY A 138 8.84 10.58 -3.93
C GLY A 138 7.55 9.81 -3.73
N ASP A 139 6.45 10.55 -3.61
CA ASP A 139 5.09 10.02 -3.44
C ASP A 139 4.82 8.82 -4.36
N TRP A 140 5.35 8.84 -5.58
CA TRP A 140 5.19 7.77 -6.57
C TRP A 140 5.76 6.41 -6.14
N LEU A 141 6.87 6.35 -5.39
CA LEU A 141 7.43 5.09 -4.86
C LEU A 141 6.52 4.50 -3.77
N ILE A 142 5.91 5.36 -2.95
CA ILE A 142 4.89 4.94 -1.98
C ILE A 142 3.70 4.36 -2.73
N TRP A 143 3.20 5.08 -3.74
CA TRP A 143 2.07 4.63 -4.55
C TRP A 143 2.39 3.36 -5.34
N SER A 144 3.64 3.16 -5.75
CA SER A 144 4.10 1.94 -6.43
C SER A 144 4.08 0.74 -5.50
N THR A 145 4.51 0.92 -4.25
CA THR A 145 4.46 -0.11 -3.21
C THR A 145 3.02 -0.49 -2.89
N ILE A 146 2.15 0.51 -2.72
CA ILE A 146 0.71 0.31 -2.50
C ILE A 146 0.07 -0.38 -3.70
N LEU A 147 0.46 0.00 -4.92
CA LEU A 147 0.00 -0.63 -6.16
C LEU A 147 0.34 -2.12 -6.17
N ALA A 148 1.59 -2.49 -5.94
CA ALA A 148 2.02 -3.89 -5.90
C ALA A 148 1.27 -4.69 -4.83
N SER A 149 1.14 -4.13 -3.62
CA SER A 149 0.40 -4.76 -2.54
C SER A 149 -1.08 -4.94 -2.88
N SER A 150 -1.73 -3.92 -3.45
CA SER A 150 -3.16 -3.95 -3.77
C SER A 150 -3.48 -4.90 -4.92
N ILE A 151 -2.66 -4.93 -5.97
CA ILE A 151 -2.79 -5.91 -7.07
C ILE A 151 -2.64 -7.32 -6.50
N MET A 152 -1.57 -7.58 -5.75
CA MET A 152 -1.31 -8.92 -5.25
C MET A 152 -2.39 -9.37 -4.26
N TYR A 153 -2.88 -8.46 -3.43
CA TYR A 153 -4.00 -8.69 -2.52
C TYR A 153 -5.27 -9.08 -3.30
N THR A 154 -5.68 -8.27 -4.29
CA THR A 154 -6.89 -8.53 -5.09
C THR A 154 -6.79 -9.82 -5.89
N VAL A 155 -5.65 -10.07 -6.54
CA VAL A 155 -5.42 -11.30 -7.32
C VAL A 155 -5.48 -12.54 -6.42
N THR A 156 -4.88 -12.47 -5.23
CA THR A 156 -4.89 -13.58 -4.27
C THR A 156 -6.31 -13.83 -3.76
N LEU A 157 -7.05 -12.79 -3.39
CA LEU A 157 -8.45 -12.93 -2.98
C LEU A 157 -9.34 -13.49 -4.08
N TYR A 158 -9.16 -13.02 -5.32
CA TYR A 158 -9.90 -13.52 -6.48
C TYR A 158 -9.65 -15.01 -6.71
N LYS A 159 -8.41 -15.48 -6.48
CA LYS A 159 -8.03 -16.89 -6.64
C LYS A 159 -8.54 -17.76 -5.48
N ASP A 160 -8.41 -17.28 -4.25
CA ASP A 160 -8.67 -18.07 -3.04
C ASP A 160 -10.15 -18.08 -2.63
N HIS A 161 -10.94 -17.09 -3.06
CA HIS A 161 -12.36 -16.97 -2.71
C HIS A 161 -13.27 -16.92 -3.96
N PRO A 162 -13.96 -18.02 -4.30
CA PRO A 162 -14.79 -18.08 -5.51
C PRO A 162 -15.95 -17.08 -5.49
N ASP A 163 -16.45 -16.69 -4.31
CA ASP A 163 -17.51 -15.69 -4.19
C ASP A 163 -17.02 -14.27 -4.52
N ILE A 164 -15.76 -13.95 -4.23
CA ILE A 164 -15.13 -12.70 -4.66
C ILE A 164 -14.98 -12.69 -6.19
N ASN A 165 -14.59 -13.81 -6.80
CA ASN A 165 -14.53 -13.95 -8.26
C ASN A 165 -15.90 -13.69 -8.91
N LYS A 166 -16.95 -14.34 -8.41
CA LYS A 166 -18.33 -14.12 -8.89
C LYS A 166 -18.74 -12.66 -8.75
N PHE A 167 -18.44 -12.03 -7.61
CA PHE A 167 -18.74 -10.62 -7.36
C PHE A 167 -18.04 -9.70 -8.37
N ILE A 168 -16.72 -9.88 -8.58
CA ILE A 168 -15.95 -9.08 -9.53
C ILE A 168 -16.49 -9.23 -10.96
N ARG A 169 -16.77 -10.46 -11.41
CA ARG A 169 -17.35 -10.72 -12.74
C ARG A 169 -18.70 -10.03 -12.92
N ALA A 170 -19.59 -10.13 -11.94
CA ALA A 170 -20.90 -9.50 -12.00
C ALA A 170 -20.77 -7.97 -12.16
N ARG A 171 -19.82 -7.35 -11.45
CA ARG A 171 -19.55 -5.91 -11.55
C ARG A 171 -18.99 -5.51 -12.92
N PHE A 172 -18.10 -6.30 -13.50
CA PHE A 172 -17.60 -6.04 -14.86
C PHE A 172 -18.71 -6.10 -15.91
N GLU A 173 -19.61 -7.09 -15.83
CA GLU A 173 -20.75 -7.17 -16.75
C GLU A 173 -21.72 -5.99 -16.56
N GLU A 174 -21.99 -5.58 -15.32
CA GLU A 174 -22.82 -4.40 -15.05
C GLU A 174 -22.21 -3.12 -15.64
N ILE A 175 -20.90 -2.90 -15.49
CA ILE A 175 -20.19 -1.76 -16.08
C ILE A 175 -20.26 -1.81 -17.61
N LYS A 176 -20.03 -2.98 -18.20
CA LYS A 176 -20.09 -3.19 -19.65
C LYS A 176 -21.49 -2.88 -20.21
N GLN A 177 -22.54 -3.24 -19.49
CA GLN A 177 -23.91 -2.91 -19.86
C GLN A 177 -24.15 -1.39 -19.79
N ARG A 178 -23.70 -0.71 -18.73
CA ARG A 178 -23.87 0.74 -18.57
C ARG A 178 -23.13 1.57 -19.62
N ILE A 179 -22.01 1.09 -20.17
CA ILE A 179 -21.23 1.78 -21.21
C ILE A 179 -21.82 1.58 -22.61
N LYS A 180 -22.64 0.53 -22.81
CA LYS A 180 -23.29 0.24 -24.10
C LYS A 180 -24.55 1.08 -24.36
N TYR A 181 -25.05 1.81 -23.36
CA TYR A 181 -26.14 2.78 -23.46
C TYR A 181 -25.60 4.19 -23.32
#